data_AF-A0A1I7S5B5-F1
#
_entry.id   AF-A0A1I7S5B5-F1
#
_cell.length_a   1.000
_cell.length_b   1.000
_cell.length_c   1.000
_cell.angle_alpha   90.00
_cell.angle_beta   90.00
_cell.angle_gamma   90.00
#
_symmetry.space_group_name_H-M   'P 1'
#
loop_
_entity.id
_entity.type
_entity.pdbx_description
1 polymer ?
#
loop_
_entity_poly.entity_id
_entity_poly.type
_entity_poly.pdbx_seq_one_letter_code
_entity_poly.pdbx_strand_id
1 'polypeptide(L)'
;MNNQQLLQILETCPFEPTLIEYPKEQRALPIAHAPKRICPLNTAEKRQAISNILRYVPAKHHQELAQEFAEELEQYGHIYAYRFMPNHQLNSLPIDQIPCKTREGAAIVLMILNNLDPAVAQFPQELVTYGGNGQVFSNWIQFRLVLRYLYEMSDEQTLSLYSGHPLGLFPSHKTAPRVVITNGMMIPNYSTKQLYDKFFALGVTQYGQMTAGSYCYIGPQGIVHGTTITVMNAGRKYLGVESLAGKVFVTAGLGGMSGAQAKAAVISGCVGVIAEISEEALLKRHKQGWLDVHSSDLNQILFWIREYRELKKPVSIGYHGNVVDLWERLAQEEEQLVELGSDQTSCHNPFNGGYYPVGISFAEANALMASEPDKFKQLVQKSLLRQIAAIEKLAQRGMYFWDYGNAFLVECHRAGAKILAENAKDDKSFKFPSYMQDIMGEEALLKRHKQGWLDVHSSDLNQILFWIREYRELKKPVSIGYHGNVVDLWERLAQEEEQLVELGSDQTSCHNPFNGGYYPVGISFAEANALMASEPDKFKQLVQKSLLRQIAAIEKLAQRGMYFWDYGNAFLVECHRAGAKILAENAKDDKSFKFPSYMQDIMG
;
A
#
# COMPACT_ATOMS: atom_id res chain seq x y z
N MET A 1 -19.79 1.88 -13.50
CA MET A 1 -20.80 0.82 -13.32
C MET A 1 -22.10 1.40 -12.77
N ASN A 2 -23.25 0.84 -13.13
CA ASN A 2 -24.56 1.16 -12.55
C ASN A 2 -25.16 -0.05 -11.80
N ASN A 3 -26.29 0.12 -11.10
CA ASN A 3 -26.93 -0.95 -10.32
C ASN A 3 -27.28 -2.19 -11.15
N GLN A 4 -27.74 -1.99 -12.39
CA GLN A 4 -28.13 -3.10 -13.27
C GLN A 4 -26.91 -3.93 -13.69
N GLN A 5 -25.79 -3.26 -13.98
CA GLN A 5 -24.52 -3.91 -14.28
C GLN A 5 -23.98 -4.69 -13.08
N LEU A 6 -24.08 -4.14 -11.86
CA LEU A 6 -23.69 -4.85 -10.65
C LEU A 6 -24.58 -6.08 -10.43
N LEU A 7 -25.90 -5.93 -10.52
CA LEU A 7 -26.85 -7.04 -10.40
C LEU A 7 -26.55 -8.13 -11.42
N GLN A 8 -26.18 -7.79 -12.65
CA GLN A 8 -25.76 -8.78 -13.64
C GLN A 8 -24.55 -9.60 -13.17
N ILE A 9 -23.57 -8.99 -12.51
CA ILE A 9 -22.40 -9.69 -11.95
C ILE A 9 -22.81 -10.59 -10.78
N LEU A 10 -23.68 -10.10 -9.88
CA LEU A 10 -24.07 -10.79 -8.65
C LEU A 10 -25.11 -11.89 -8.87
N GLU A 11 -25.99 -11.75 -9.85
CA GLU A 11 -27.16 -12.61 -10.02
C GLU A 11 -27.06 -13.61 -11.15
N THR A 12 -26.35 -13.24 -12.23
CA THR A 12 -26.37 -14.05 -13.45
C THR A 12 -25.44 -15.23 -13.32
N CYS A 13 -25.98 -16.45 -13.51
CA CYS A 13 -25.15 -17.61 -13.75
C CYS A 13 -24.39 -17.41 -15.07
N PRO A 14 -23.05 -17.31 -15.08
CA PRO A 14 -22.31 -16.98 -16.30
C PRO A 14 -22.26 -18.15 -17.30
N PHE A 15 -22.88 -19.28 -16.98
CA PHE A 15 -22.88 -20.50 -17.76
C PHE A 15 -24.25 -20.82 -18.40
N GLU A 16 -25.30 -20.08 -18.07
CA GLU A 16 -26.68 -20.38 -18.51
C GLU A 16 -27.42 -19.11 -18.95
N PRO A 17 -28.30 -19.19 -19.97
CA PRO A 17 -28.63 -20.37 -20.79
C PRO A 17 -27.54 -20.71 -21.82
N THR A 18 -26.69 -19.75 -22.16
CA THR A 18 -25.50 -19.89 -23.02
C THR A 18 -24.30 -19.27 -22.33
N LEU A 19 -23.08 -19.59 -22.78
CA LEU A 19 -21.89 -18.90 -22.31
C LEU A 19 -21.99 -17.40 -22.60
N ILE A 20 -21.55 -16.59 -21.66
CA ILE A 20 -21.40 -15.16 -21.86
C ILE A 20 -20.40 -14.87 -22.99
N GLU A 21 -20.66 -13.80 -23.73
CA GLU A 21 -19.79 -13.38 -24.82
C GLU A 21 -18.43 -12.93 -24.31
N TYR A 22 -17.39 -13.19 -25.11
CA TYR A 22 -16.06 -12.70 -24.82
C TYR A 22 -16.06 -11.15 -24.84
N PRO A 23 -15.52 -10.46 -23.82
CA PRO A 23 -15.62 -9.01 -23.67
C PRO A 23 -14.62 -8.27 -24.56
N LYS A 24 -14.84 -8.33 -25.88
CA LYS A 24 -13.93 -7.79 -26.91
C LYS A 24 -13.67 -6.30 -26.75
N GLU A 25 -14.71 -5.52 -26.50
CA GLU A 25 -14.61 -4.06 -26.35
C GLU A 25 -13.78 -3.70 -25.11
N GLN A 26 -14.07 -4.34 -23.98
CA GLN A 26 -13.32 -4.11 -22.74
C GLN A 26 -11.84 -4.52 -22.88
N ARG A 27 -11.55 -5.66 -23.54
CA ARG A 27 -10.18 -6.12 -23.81
C ARG A 27 -9.40 -5.22 -24.78
N ALA A 28 -10.08 -4.44 -25.62
CA ALA A 28 -9.46 -3.54 -26.58
C ALA A 28 -9.14 -2.15 -26.01
N LEU A 29 -9.52 -1.85 -24.75
CA LEU A 29 -9.22 -0.56 -24.13
C LEU A 29 -7.70 -0.35 -24.01
N PRO A 30 -7.20 0.87 -24.28
CA PRO A 30 -5.79 1.19 -24.19
C PRO A 30 -5.37 1.42 -22.72
N ILE A 31 -5.28 0.34 -21.95
CA ILE A 31 -4.85 0.36 -20.55
C ILE A 31 -3.65 -0.56 -20.32
N ALA A 32 -2.92 -0.33 -19.22
CA ALA A 32 -1.85 -1.24 -18.80
C ALA A 32 -2.32 -2.70 -18.67
N HIS A 33 -1.53 -3.61 -19.24
CA HIS A 33 -1.68 -5.05 -19.09
C HIS A 33 -0.48 -5.68 -18.39
N ALA A 34 -0.72 -6.75 -17.65
CA ALA A 34 0.36 -7.51 -17.05
C ALA A 34 1.25 -8.15 -18.14
N PRO A 35 2.58 -8.25 -17.94
CA PRO A 35 3.45 -8.97 -18.85
C PRO A 35 3.06 -10.46 -18.89
N LYS A 36 3.38 -11.12 -20.01
CA LYS A 36 3.23 -12.58 -20.16
C LYS A 36 3.90 -13.28 -18.98
N ARG A 37 3.17 -14.19 -18.33
CA ARG A 37 3.65 -14.94 -17.16
C ARG A 37 4.57 -16.07 -17.59
N ILE A 38 5.53 -16.41 -16.73
CA ILE A 38 6.35 -17.61 -16.91
C ILE A 38 5.45 -18.82 -16.70
N CYS A 39 5.33 -19.67 -17.72
CA CYS A 39 4.58 -20.92 -17.67
C CYS A 39 5.56 -22.11 -17.79
N PRO A 40 6.14 -22.59 -16.69
CA PRO A 40 7.14 -23.66 -16.71
C PRO A 40 6.48 -25.06 -16.77
N LEU A 41 5.27 -25.15 -17.33
CA LEU A 41 4.46 -26.37 -17.31
C LEU A 41 4.86 -27.32 -18.46
N ASN A 42 5.06 -28.59 -18.13
CA ASN A 42 5.14 -29.63 -19.15
C ASN A 42 3.75 -29.94 -19.74
N THR A 43 3.68 -30.77 -20.79
CA THR A 43 2.41 -31.08 -21.48
C THR A 43 1.34 -31.68 -20.56
N ALA A 44 1.72 -32.56 -19.62
CA ALA A 44 0.77 -33.14 -18.68
C ALA A 44 0.24 -32.08 -17.69
N GLU A 45 1.11 -31.18 -17.25
CA GLU A 45 0.76 -30.07 -16.36
C GLU A 45 -0.09 -29.01 -17.06
N LYS A 46 0.16 -28.71 -18.34
CA LYS A 46 -0.73 -27.83 -19.13
C LYS A 46 -2.15 -28.42 -19.21
N ARG A 47 -2.28 -29.74 -19.46
CA ARG A 47 -3.58 -30.42 -19.40
C ARG A 47 -4.22 -30.34 -18.00
N GLN A 48 -3.41 -30.49 -16.95
CA GLN A 48 -3.89 -30.34 -15.58
C GLN A 48 -4.35 -28.91 -15.27
N ALA A 49 -3.67 -27.88 -15.76
CA ALA A 49 -4.07 -26.47 -15.61
C ALA A 49 -5.45 -26.21 -16.24
N ILE A 50 -5.66 -26.73 -17.46
CA ILE A 50 -6.95 -26.65 -18.16
C ILE A 50 -8.04 -27.41 -17.38
N SER A 51 -7.74 -28.65 -16.93
CA SER A 51 -8.66 -29.42 -16.09
C SER A 51 -8.99 -28.66 -14.79
N ASN A 52 -8.00 -28.01 -14.19
CA ASN A 52 -8.16 -27.27 -12.94
C ASN A 52 -9.13 -26.09 -13.04
N ILE A 53 -9.10 -25.34 -14.14
CA ILE A 53 -10.05 -24.24 -14.37
C ILE A 53 -11.43 -24.76 -14.80
N LEU A 54 -11.50 -25.88 -15.54
CA LEU A 54 -12.76 -26.48 -15.96
C LEU A 54 -13.60 -27.02 -14.78
N ARG A 55 -13.00 -27.25 -13.61
CA ARG A 55 -13.73 -27.59 -12.37
C ARG A 55 -14.79 -26.55 -11.98
N TYR A 56 -14.64 -25.29 -12.39
CA TYR A 56 -15.61 -24.25 -12.11
C TYR A 56 -16.78 -24.21 -13.10
N VAL A 57 -16.70 -24.97 -14.20
CA VAL A 57 -17.57 -24.84 -15.36
C VAL A 57 -18.41 -26.12 -15.52
N PRO A 58 -19.71 -26.02 -15.89
CA PRO A 58 -20.52 -27.18 -16.25
C PRO A 58 -19.92 -27.97 -17.43
N ALA A 59 -19.98 -29.30 -17.35
CA ALA A 59 -19.35 -30.22 -18.31
C ALA A 59 -19.74 -29.98 -19.79
N LYS A 60 -20.96 -29.51 -20.04
CA LYS A 60 -21.46 -29.21 -21.39
C LYS A 60 -20.64 -28.15 -22.14
N HIS A 61 -19.96 -27.27 -21.40
CA HIS A 61 -19.15 -26.18 -21.96
C HIS A 61 -17.65 -26.51 -22.01
N HIS A 62 -17.24 -27.70 -21.55
CA HIS A 62 -15.83 -28.05 -21.42
C HIS A 62 -15.11 -28.09 -22.76
N GLN A 63 -15.76 -28.55 -23.83
CA GLN A 63 -15.12 -28.64 -25.14
C GLN A 63 -14.71 -27.26 -25.70
N GLU A 64 -15.63 -26.29 -25.66
CA GLU A 64 -15.36 -24.92 -26.12
C GLU A 64 -14.32 -24.23 -25.22
N LEU A 65 -14.54 -24.27 -23.90
CA LEU A 65 -13.69 -23.54 -22.95
C LEU A 65 -12.30 -24.17 -22.76
N ALA A 66 -12.15 -25.49 -22.95
CA ALA A 66 -10.83 -26.12 -22.91
C ALA A 66 -9.89 -25.54 -23.97
N GLN A 67 -10.42 -25.27 -25.17
CA GLN A 67 -9.65 -24.66 -26.24
C GLN A 67 -9.29 -23.21 -25.90
N GLU A 68 -10.26 -22.40 -25.49
CA GLU A 68 -10.04 -21.00 -25.11
C GLU A 68 -9.02 -20.88 -23.96
N PHE A 69 -9.13 -21.72 -22.93
CA PHE A 69 -8.19 -21.72 -21.82
C PHE A 69 -6.78 -22.21 -22.21
N ALA A 70 -6.68 -23.14 -23.16
CA ALA A 70 -5.38 -23.54 -23.70
C ALA A 70 -4.70 -22.39 -24.47
N GLU A 71 -5.47 -21.64 -25.26
CA GLU A 71 -5.01 -20.45 -25.98
C GLU A 71 -4.57 -19.35 -25.01
N GLU A 72 -5.34 -19.08 -23.95
CA GLU A 72 -4.94 -18.13 -22.90
C GLU A 72 -3.65 -18.54 -22.20
N LEU A 73 -3.52 -19.82 -21.82
CA LEU A 73 -2.32 -20.32 -21.16
C LEU A 73 -1.06 -20.14 -22.04
N GLU A 74 -1.19 -20.31 -23.35
CA GLU A 74 -0.09 -20.13 -24.28
C GLU A 74 0.21 -18.64 -24.54
N GLN A 75 -0.83 -17.82 -24.69
CA GLN A 75 -0.68 -16.39 -25.00
C GLN A 75 -0.17 -15.60 -23.80
N TYR A 76 -0.75 -15.82 -22.62
CA TYR A 76 -0.52 -15.00 -21.43
C TYR A 76 0.30 -15.72 -20.35
N GLY A 77 0.57 -17.02 -20.52
CA GLY A 77 1.28 -17.83 -19.52
C GLY A 77 0.42 -18.18 -18.29
N HIS A 78 -0.87 -17.84 -18.32
CA HIS A 78 -1.84 -18.07 -17.26
C HIS A 78 -3.27 -18.08 -17.83
N ILE A 79 -4.20 -18.73 -17.15
CA ILE A 79 -5.61 -18.77 -17.53
C ILE A 79 -6.37 -17.76 -16.68
N TYR A 80 -6.65 -16.59 -17.24
CA TYR A 80 -7.42 -15.52 -16.59
C TYR A 80 -8.93 -15.74 -16.74
N ALA A 81 -9.33 -16.56 -17.71
CA ALA A 81 -10.70 -16.81 -18.11
C ALA A 81 -11.41 -15.50 -18.50
N TYR A 82 -10.80 -14.74 -19.43
CA TYR A 82 -11.21 -13.39 -19.80
C TYR A 82 -12.66 -13.28 -20.27
N ARG A 83 -13.22 -14.34 -20.86
CA ARG A 83 -14.67 -14.40 -21.16
C ARG A 83 -15.54 -14.06 -19.96
N PHE A 84 -15.08 -14.39 -18.75
CA PHE A 84 -15.81 -14.12 -17.51
C PHE A 84 -15.56 -12.73 -16.93
N MET A 85 -14.69 -11.92 -17.52
CA MET A 85 -14.57 -10.52 -17.15
C MET A 85 -15.86 -9.75 -17.51
N PRO A 86 -16.36 -8.85 -16.64
CA PRO A 86 -17.48 -7.98 -16.98
C PRO A 86 -17.16 -7.10 -18.20
N ASN A 87 -18.09 -7.02 -19.16
CA ASN A 87 -17.92 -6.21 -20.38
C ASN A 87 -18.29 -4.74 -20.14
N HIS A 88 -17.79 -4.18 -19.03
CA HIS A 88 -17.91 -2.77 -18.67
C HIS A 88 -16.85 -2.44 -17.62
N GLN A 89 -16.55 -1.14 -17.49
CA GLN A 89 -15.58 -0.69 -16.49
C GLN A 89 -16.08 -0.95 -15.06
N LEU A 90 -15.24 -1.65 -14.29
CA LEU A 90 -15.43 -1.85 -12.87
C LEU A 90 -15.13 -0.55 -12.11
N ASN A 91 -16.04 -0.21 -11.21
CA ASN A 91 -15.84 0.77 -10.15
C ASN A 91 -16.75 0.38 -8.97
N SER A 92 -16.48 0.95 -7.80
CA SER A 92 -17.30 0.72 -6.61
C SER A 92 -18.57 1.57 -6.64
N LEU A 93 -19.71 1.01 -6.21
CA LEU A 93 -20.93 1.76 -5.89
C LEU A 93 -21.00 2.07 -4.37
N PRO A 94 -21.76 3.09 -3.94
CA PRO A 94 -22.04 3.28 -2.52
C PRO A 94 -22.59 1.99 -1.89
N ILE A 95 -22.16 1.67 -0.67
CA ILE A 95 -22.49 0.40 0.00
C ILE A 95 -24.00 0.11 0.04
N ASP A 96 -24.83 1.14 0.23
CA ASP A 96 -26.29 1.00 0.34
C ASP A 96 -26.96 0.67 -1.03
N GLN A 97 -26.20 0.72 -2.13
CA GLN A 97 -26.63 0.30 -3.47
C GLN A 97 -26.16 -1.12 -3.84
N ILE A 98 -25.39 -1.78 -2.97
CA ILE A 98 -24.88 -3.13 -3.19
C ILE A 98 -25.86 -4.13 -2.53
N PRO A 99 -26.62 -4.91 -3.32
CA PRO A 99 -27.81 -5.62 -2.84
C PRO A 99 -27.50 -6.94 -2.12
N CYS A 100 -26.43 -7.03 -1.34
CA CYS A 100 -26.12 -8.24 -0.57
C CYS A 100 -27.12 -8.44 0.59
N LYS A 101 -27.35 -9.69 1.00
CA LYS A 101 -28.19 -9.99 2.18
C LYS A 101 -27.64 -9.45 3.49
N THR A 102 -26.33 -9.27 3.59
CA THR A 102 -25.63 -8.72 4.76
C THR A 102 -24.88 -7.45 4.39
N ARG A 103 -24.79 -6.51 5.33
CA ARG A 103 -24.05 -5.25 5.15
C ARG A 103 -22.55 -5.52 5.04
N GLU A 104 -22.04 -6.51 5.76
CA GLU A 104 -20.65 -6.94 5.70
C GLU A 104 -20.31 -7.57 4.34
N GLY A 105 -21.20 -8.40 3.78
CA GLY A 105 -21.06 -8.92 2.43
C GLY A 105 -20.98 -7.79 1.39
N ALA A 106 -21.87 -6.79 1.50
CA ALA A 106 -21.87 -5.60 0.65
C ALA A 106 -20.57 -4.79 0.77
N ALA A 107 -20.06 -4.61 2.00
CA ALA A 107 -18.79 -3.93 2.24
C ALA A 107 -17.62 -4.67 1.57
N ILE A 108 -17.57 -5.99 1.63
CA ILE A 108 -16.49 -6.76 1.01
C ILE A 108 -16.57 -6.70 -0.52
N VAL A 109 -17.78 -6.76 -1.10
CA VAL A 109 -17.98 -6.55 -2.56
C VAL A 109 -17.47 -5.17 -2.98
N LEU A 110 -17.82 -4.12 -2.22
CA LEU A 110 -17.33 -2.77 -2.45
C LEU A 110 -15.81 -2.75 -2.54
N MET A 111 -15.14 -3.33 -1.56
CA MET A 111 -13.68 -3.31 -1.48
C MET A 111 -13.00 -4.13 -2.57
N ILE A 112 -13.58 -5.28 -2.96
CA ILE A 112 -13.11 -6.06 -4.12
C ILE A 112 -13.18 -5.22 -5.40
N LEU A 113 -14.31 -4.55 -5.65
CA LEU A 113 -14.50 -3.70 -6.82
C LEU A 113 -13.52 -2.53 -6.82
N ASN A 114 -13.29 -1.91 -5.67
CA ASN A 114 -12.29 -0.85 -5.51
C ASN A 114 -10.86 -1.33 -5.85
N ASN A 115 -10.47 -2.53 -5.38
CA ASN A 115 -9.17 -3.12 -5.70
C ASN A 115 -8.96 -3.41 -7.20
N LEU A 116 -10.04 -3.48 -7.99
CA LEU A 116 -10.04 -3.75 -9.43
C LEU A 116 -10.44 -2.54 -10.28
N ASP A 117 -10.72 -1.39 -9.66
CA ASP A 117 -11.02 -0.16 -10.38
C ASP A 117 -9.78 0.27 -11.20
N PRO A 118 -9.88 0.56 -12.51
CA PRO A 118 -8.74 1.02 -13.32
C PRO A 118 -8.04 2.29 -12.79
N ALA A 119 -8.75 3.12 -12.03
CA ALA A 119 -8.14 4.26 -11.34
C ALA A 119 -7.16 3.80 -10.24
N VAL A 120 -7.43 2.66 -9.60
CA VAL A 120 -6.70 2.12 -8.45
C VAL A 120 -5.68 1.07 -8.87
N ALA A 121 -6.11 0.03 -9.58
CA ALA A 121 -5.33 -1.15 -9.92
C ALA A 121 -4.22 -0.85 -10.95
N GLN A 122 -3.17 -1.68 -10.92
CA GLN A 122 -2.05 -1.64 -11.86
C GLN A 122 -2.39 -2.33 -13.18
N PHE A 123 -2.89 -3.58 -13.14
CA PHE A 123 -3.34 -4.32 -14.32
C PHE A 123 -4.74 -4.90 -14.04
N PRO A 124 -5.80 -4.07 -14.12
CA PRO A 124 -7.14 -4.43 -13.65
C PRO A 124 -7.72 -5.65 -14.38
N GLN A 125 -7.42 -5.83 -15.67
CA GLN A 125 -7.95 -6.94 -16.47
C GLN A 125 -7.29 -8.29 -16.14
N GLU A 126 -6.07 -8.28 -15.63
CA GLU A 126 -5.35 -9.46 -15.11
C GLU A 126 -5.52 -9.63 -13.60
N LEU A 127 -6.47 -8.88 -13.01
CA LEU A 127 -6.81 -8.86 -11.59
C LEU A 127 -5.65 -8.47 -10.66
N VAL A 128 -4.66 -7.74 -11.17
CA VAL A 128 -3.48 -7.29 -10.42
C VAL A 128 -3.71 -5.88 -9.90
N THR A 129 -3.76 -5.72 -8.57
CA THR A 129 -3.91 -4.41 -7.94
C THR A 129 -2.58 -3.65 -7.91
N TYR A 130 -1.47 -4.28 -7.50
CA TYR A 130 -0.14 -3.64 -7.48
C TYR A 130 1.00 -4.66 -7.31
N GLY A 131 2.25 -4.17 -7.36
CA GLY A 131 3.46 -4.97 -7.11
C GLY A 131 3.80 -5.92 -8.26
N GLY A 132 3.26 -5.68 -9.46
CA GLY A 132 3.49 -6.46 -10.69
C GLY A 132 2.68 -7.76 -10.79
N ASN A 133 2.41 -8.42 -9.67
CA ASN A 133 1.64 -9.67 -9.61
C ASN A 133 0.79 -9.85 -8.34
N GLY A 134 0.61 -8.80 -7.53
CA GLY A 134 -0.29 -8.82 -6.38
C GLY A 134 -1.75 -8.83 -6.84
N GLN A 135 -2.40 -9.99 -6.76
CA GLN A 135 -3.72 -10.23 -7.33
C GLN A 135 -4.84 -10.27 -6.31
N VAL A 136 -6.03 -9.87 -6.77
CA VAL A 136 -7.30 -10.02 -6.07
C VAL A 136 -7.79 -11.47 -6.20
N PHE A 137 -7.86 -11.98 -7.43
CA PHE A 137 -8.16 -13.38 -7.75
C PHE A 137 -7.26 -13.89 -8.88
N SER A 138 -7.14 -15.21 -9.00
CA SER A 138 -6.32 -15.85 -10.03
C SER A 138 -7.00 -15.77 -11.40
N ASN A 139 -8.34 -15.75 -11.45
CA ASN A 139 -9.13 -15.68 -12.67
C ASN A 139 -10.51 -15.05 -12.44
N TRP A 140 -11.19 -14.68 -13.52
CA TRP A 140 -12.49 -14.02 -13.49
C TRP A 140 -13.66 -14.90 -13.06
N ILE A 141 -13.52 -16.24 -13.12
CA ILE A 141 -14.56 -17.14 -12.61
C ILE A 141 -14.58 -17.10 -11.08
N GLN A 142 -13.41 -17.11 -10.44
CA GLN A 142 -13.28 -16.91 -8.99
C GLN A 142 -13.89 -15.58 -8.55
N PHE A 143 -13.61 -14.49 -9.27
CA PHE A 143 -14.22 -13.17 -9.01
C PHE A 143 -15.76 -13.27 -8.97
N ARG A 144 -16.38 -13.86 -9.99
CA ARG A 144 -17.85 -13.99 -10.06
C ARG A 144 -18.41 -14.85 -8.93
N LEU A 145 -17.79 -15.99 -8.65
CA LEU A 145 -18.24 -16.90 -7.60
C LEU A 145 -18.14 -16.27 -6.22
N VAL A 146 -17.05 -15.55 -5.93
CA VAL A 146 -16.88 -14.85 -4.65
C VAL A 146 -17.92 -13.77 -4.48
N LEU A 147 -18.15 -12.95 -5.51
CA LEU A 147 -19.19 -11.93 -5.48
C LEU A 147 -20.60 -12.53 -5.29
N ARG A 148 -20.89 -13.66 -5.95
CA ARG A 148 -22.13 -14.41 -5.75
C ARG A 148 -22.29 -14.90 -4.31
N TYR A 149 -21.26 -15.52 -3.74
CA TYR A 149 -21.31 -15.98 -2.35
C TYR A 149 -21.49 -14.83 -1.35
N LEU A 150 -20.81 -13.70 -1.55
CA LEU A 150 -20.97 -12.50 -0.71
C LEU A 150 -22.36 -11.88 -0.83
N TYR A 151 -22.96 -11.93 -2.02
CA TYR A 151 -24.34 -11.50 -2.26
C TYR A 151 -25.36 -12.37 -1.51
N GLU A 152 -25.17 -13.70 -1.51
CA GLU A 152 -26.15 -14.65 -0.97
C GLU A 152 -25.96 -15.03 0.51
N MET A 153 -24.78 -14.82 1.08
CA MET A 153 -24.44 -15.31 2.42
C MET A 153 -25.30 -14.69 3.52
N SER A 154 -25.56 -15.46 4.58
CA SER A 154 -26.14 -14.94 5.82
C SER A 154 -25.09 -14.39 6.77
N ASP A 155 -25.55 -13.77 7.86
CA ASP A 155 -24.72 -13.29 8.97
C ASP A 155 -24.18 -14.45 9.85
N GLU A 156 -24.59 -15.69 9.60
CA GLU A 156 -24.14 -16.90 10.31
C GLU A 156 -23.30 -17.82 9.42
N GLN A 157 -22.71 -17.26 8.36
CA GLN A 157 -21.81 -17.96 7.47
C GLN A 157 -20.46 -17.26 7.37
N THR A 158 -19.45 -18.05 7.02
CA THR A 158 -18.10 -17.61 6.68
C THR A 158 -17.70 -18.21 5.33
N LEU A 159 -17.26 -17.37 4.41
CA LEU A 159 -16.66 -17.77 3.14
C LEU A 159 -15.18 -18.09 3.34
N SER A 160 -14.76 -19.31 3.00
CA SER A 160 -13.35 -19.70 3.04
C SER A 160 -12.71 -19.56 1.67
N LEU A 161 -11.65 -18.74 1.56
CA LEU A 161 -10.91 -18.50 0.32
C LEU A 161 -9.50 -19.11 0.37
N TYR A 162 -9.23 -20.01 -0.58
CA TYR A 162 -7.92 -20.62 -0.80
C TYR A 162 -7.22 -19.99 -2.00
N SER A 163 -6.38 -19.00 -1.75
CA SER A 163 -5.62 -18.28 -2.77
C SER A 163 -6.50 -17.83 -3.94
N GLY A 164 -7.60 -17.17 -3.61
CA GLY A 164 -8.63 -16.72 -4.56
C GLY A 164 -9.74 -17.73 -4.86
N HIS A 165 -9.50 -19.05 -4.72
CA HIS A 165 -10.55 -20.06 -4.91
C HIS A 165 -11.59 -20.00 -3.77
N PRO A 166 -12.88 -19.77 -4.07
CA PRO A 166 -13.92 -19.85 -3.07
C PRO A 166 -14.31 -21.29 -2.77
N LEU A 167 -13.78 -21.84 -1.69
CA LEU A 167 -14.08 -23.22 -1.26
C LEU A 167 -15.57 -23.39 -0.99
N GLY A 168 -16.19 -22.38 -0.36
CA GLY A 168 -17.61 -22.35 -0.08
C GLY A 168 -17.96 -21.56 1.17
N LEU A 169 -19.27 -21.46 1.42
CA LEU A 169 -19.86 -20.90 2.63
C LEU A 169 -20.03 -22.01 3.67
N PHE A 170 -19.49 -21.79 4.86
CA PHE A 170 -19.60 -22.71 5.99
C PHE A 170 -20.37 -22.04 7.14
N PRO A 171 -21.20 -22.78 7.88
CA PRO A 171 -21.86 -22.26 9.07
C PRO A 171 -20.83 -21.74 10.09
N SER A 172 -21.13 -20.58 10.67
CA SER A 172 -20.35 -19.94 11.73
C SER A 172 -21.31 -19.21 12.69
N HIS A 173 -20.98 -17.99 13.13
CA HIS A 173 -21.81 -17.19 14.03
C HIS A 173 -21.68 -15.70 13.71
N LYS A 174 -22.62 -14.88 14.18
CA LYS A 174 -22.73 -13.46 13.81
C LYS A 174 -21.46 -12.63 14.04
N THR A 175 -20.71 -12.94 15.10
CA THR A 175 -19.45 -12.27 15.44
C THR A 175 -18.21 -12.85 14.75
N ALA A 176 -18.33 -13.93 13.99
CA ALA A 176 -17.23 -14.50 13.21
C ALA A 176 -16.89 -13.62 12.00
N PRO A 177 -15.67 -13.70 11.46
CA PRO A 177 -15.36 -13.09 10.16
C PRO A 177 -16.28 -13.61 9.06
N ARG A 178 -16.78 -12.72 8.19
CA ARG A 178 -17.55 -13.14 7.01
C ARG A 178 -16.70 -13.83 5.95
N VAL A 179 -15.41 -13.52 5.90
CA VAL A 179 -14.45 -14.13 4.97
C VAL A 179 -13.16 -14.45 5.71
N VAL A 180 -12.62 -15.64 5.48
CA VAL A 180 -11.26 -16.04 5.89
C VAL A 180 -10.45 -16.25 4.62
N ILE A 181 -9.35 -15.51 4.49
CA ILE A 181 -8.54 -15.46 3.27
C ILE A 181 -7.16 -16.01 3.54
N THR A 182 -6.74 -16.95 2.71
CA THR A 182 -5.33 -17.35 2.59
C THR A 182 -4.86 -17.03 1.18
N ASN A 183 -3.64 -16.51 1.02
CA ASN A 183 -3.04 -16.25 -0.29
C ASN A 183 -1.59 -16.71 -0.28
N GLY A 184 -1.18 -17.53 -1.25
CA GLY A 184 0.22 -17.94 -1.41
C GLY A 184 0.76 -18.77 -0.25
N MET A 185 -0.11 -19.37 0.58
CA MET A 185 0.33 -20.25 1.66
C MET A 185 0.91 -21.54 1.08
N MET A 186 2.14 -21.83 1.45
CA MET A 186 2.93 -22.94 0.91
C MET A 186 3.59 -23.71 2.05
N ILE A 187 3.78 -25.02 1.86
CA ILE A 187 4.70 -25.79 2.71
C ILE A 187 6.09 -25.15 2.57
N PRO A 188 6.81 -24.79 3.66
CA PRO A 188 8.02 -23.96 3.59
C PRO A 188 9.06 -24.42 2.58
N ASN A 189 9.36 -25.73 2.52
CA ASN A 189 10.34 -26.30 1.57
C ASN A 189 9.95 -26.14 0.08
N TYR A 190 8.70 -25.80 -0.20
CA TYR A 190 8.15 -25.59 -1.54
C TYR A 190 7.79 -24.13 -1.81
N SER A 191 8.10 -23.21 -0.89
CA SER A 191 7.79 -21.78 -1.00
C SER A 191 8.85 -21.02 -1.81
N THR A 192 9.20 -21.53 -2.99
CA THR A 192 10.17 -20.88 -3.90
C THR A 192 9.46 -20.16 -5.03
N LYS A 193 10.12 -19.16 -5.65
CA LYS A 193 9.55 -18.39 -6.77
C LYS A 193 9.22 -19.28 -7.97
N GLN A 194 10.11 -20.23 -8.29
CA GLN A 194 9.94 -21.15 -9.42
C GLN A 194 8.71 -22.04 -9.23
N LEU A 195 8.49 -22.54 -8.01
CA LEU A 195 7.31 -23.33 -7.68
C LEU A 195 6.05 -22.47 -7.64
N TYR A 196 6.13 -21.22 -7.15
CA TYR A 196 5.04 -20.27 -7.28
C TYR A 196 4.61 -20.08 -8.75
N ASP A 197 5.54 -19.84 -9.68
CA ASP A 197 5.20 -19.61 -11.09
C ASP A 197 4.51 -20.84 -11.71
N LYS A 198 5.02 -22.03 -11.39
CA LYS A 198 4.39 -23.30 -11.77
C LYS A 198 2.97 -23.44 -11.20
N PHE A 199 2.80 -23.21 -9.90
CA PHE A 199 1.52 -23.41 -9.21
C PHE A 199 0.48 -22.33 -9.54
N PHE A 200 0.95 -21.12 -9.85
CA PHE A 200 0.11 -20.04 -10.35
C PHE A 200 -0.46 -20.42 -11.72
N ALA A 201 0.38 -20.83 -12.68
CA ALA A 201 -0.05 -21.29 -14.01
C ALA A 201 -0.96 -22.53 -13.95
N LEU A 202 -0.74 -23.42 -12.97
CA LEU A 202 -1.64 -24.55 -12.69
C LEU A 202 -3.00 -24.14 -12.10
N GLY A 203 -3.17 -22.88 -11.66
CA GLY A 203 -4.39 -22.38 -11.03
C GLY A 203 -4.62 -22.92 -9.61
N VAL A 204 -3.54 -23.19 -8.85
CA VAL A 204 -3.63 -23.73 -7.48
C VAL A 204 -3.11 -22.78 -6.39
N THR A 205 -2.55 -21.63 -6.76
CA THR A 205 -2.18 -20.57 -5.82
C THR A 205 -2.21 -19.20 -6.50
N GLN A 206 -2.06 -18.12 -5.73
CA GLN A 206 -1.87 -16.75 -6.22
C GLN A 206 -0.99 -15.96 -5.24
N TYR A 207 -0.41 -14.86 -5.70
CA TYR A 207 0.29 -13.92 -4.83
C TYR A 207 -0.64 -12.77 -4.48
N GLY A 208 -1.09 -12.68 -3.23
CA GLY A 208 -2.05 -11.67 -2.78
C GLY A 208 -1.42 -10.34 -2.34
N GLN A 209 -0.08 -10.23 -2.34
CA GLN A 209 0.61 -9.14 -1.62
C GLN A 209 0.05 -9.03 -0.18
N MET A 210 -0.12 -7.82 0.35
CA MET A 210 -0.73 -7.53 1.64
C MET A 210 -2.20 -7.17 1.43
N THR A 211 -2.46 -6.10 0.67
CA THR A 211 -3.80 -5.48 0.53
C THR A 211 -4.51 -5.79 -0.79
N ALA A 212 -3.81 -6.41 -1.76
CA ALA A 212 -4.41 -6.80 -3.04
C ALA A 212 -5.38 -7.99 -2.85
N GLY A 213 -4.88 -9.10 -2.31
CA GLY A 213 -5.63 -10.32 -2.08
C GLY A 213 -6.47 -10.32 -0.81
N SER A 214 -6.37 -9.29 0.04
CA SER A 214 -7.22 -9.09 1.23
C SER A 214 -8.27 -7.99 1.06
N TYR A 215 -8.35 -7.40 -0.15
CA TYR A 215 -9.40 -6.48 -0.55
C TYR A 215 -9.43 -5.20 0.30
N CYS A 216 -8.28 -4.55 0.47
CA CYS A 216 -8.22 -3.31 1.27
C CYS A 216 -7.20 -2.30 0.73
N TYR A 217 -6.90 -2.34 -0.57
CA TYR A 217 -5.98 -1.40 -1.17
C TYR A 217 -6.71 -0.12 -1.58
N ILE A 218 -6.26 1.03 -1.06
CA ILE A 218 -6.90 2.34 -1.25
C ILE A 218 -6.09 3.25 -2.19
N GLY A 219 -5.29 2.65 -3.08
CA GLY A 219 -4.34 3.40 -3.89
C GLY A 219 -3.06 3.76 -3.12
N PRO A 220 -2.24 4.65 -3.70
CA PRO A 220 -0.94 5.03 -3.15
C PRO A 220 -1.04 5.81 -1.81
N GLN A 221 -2.24 6.28 -1.44
CA GLN A 221 -2.48 7.08 -0.24
C GLN A 221 -1.99 6.42 1.05
N GLY A 222 -2.22 5.12 1.22
CA GLY A 222 -1.84 4.41 2.44
C GLY A 222 -0.34 4.46 2.75
N ILE A 223 0.50 4.87 1.80
CA ILE A 223 1.97 4.88 1.93
C ILE A 223 2.54 6.29 2.01
N VAL A 224 1.85 7.33 1.54
CA VAL A 224 2.38 8.72 1.55
C VAL A 224 2.87 9.10 2.93
N HIS A 225 2.07 8.88 3.97
CA HIS A 225 2.46 9.22 5.34
C HIS A 225 3.68 8.42 5.83
N GLY A 226 3.70 7.10 5.61
CA GLY A 226 4.84 6.25 5.98
C GLY A 226 6.13 6.68 5.28
N THR A 227 6.02 7.09 4.01
CA THR A 227 7.16 7.61 3.24
C THR A 227 7.60 8.98 3.70
N THR A 228 6.67 9.89 3.98
CA THR A 228 6.97 11.21 4.57
C THR A 228 7.74 11.04 5.88
N ILE A 229 7.25 10.21 6.81
CA ILE A 229 7.94 9.95 8.07
C ILE A 229 9.34 9.37 7.82
N THR A 230 9.47 8.44 6.89
CA THR A 230 10.77 7.81 6.59
C THR A 230 11.77 8.85 6.07
N VAL A 231 11.37 9.70 5.12
CA VAL A 231 12.24 10.74 4.54
C VAL A 231 12.60 11.80 5.57
N MET A 232 11.63 12.28 6.36
CA MET A 232 11.88 13.24 7.44
C MET A 232 12.83 12.67 8.52
N ASN A 233 12.64 11.41 8.92
CA ASN A 233 13.53 10.75 9.87
C ASN A 233 14.93 10.53 9.28
N ALA A 234 15.04 10.21 8.00
CA ALA A 234 16.33 10.13 7.33
C ALA A 234 17.06 11.49 7.34
N GLY A 235 16.33 12.58 7.07
CA GLY A 235 16.83 13.94 7.18
C GLY A 235 17.39 14.27 8.58
N ARG A 236 16.58 14.05 9.61
CA ARG A 236 16.99 14.29 11.00
C ARG A 236 18.19 13.43 11.40
N LYS A 237 18.13 12.13 11.13
CA LYS A 237 19.11 11.16 11.62
C LYS A 237 20.45 11.23 10.88
N TYR A 238 20.45 11.36 9.56
CA TYR A 238 21.67 11.21 8.76
C TYR A 238 22.20 12.54 8.23
N LEU A 239 21.34 13.55 8.05
CA LEU A 239 21.79 14.88 7.65
C LEU A 239 21.89 15.84 8.85
N GLY A 240 21.30 15.50 10.00
CA GLY A 240 21.28 16.37 11.18
C GLY A 240 20.47 17.66 10.95
N VAL A 241 19.46 17.63 10.08
CA VAL A 241 18.66 18.80 9.72
C VAL A 241 17.21 18.66 10.17
N GLU A 242 16.65 19.76 10.66
CA GLU A 242 15.24 19.88 11.04
C GLU A 242 14.33 20.13 9.83
N SER A 243 14.88 20.76 8.79
CA SER A 243 14.19 21.03 7.53
C SER A 243 14.97 20.46 6.37
N LEU A 244 14.25 19.79 5.46
CA LEU A 244 14.81 19.30 4.20
C LEU A 244 14.73 20.33 3.07
N ALA A 245 14.41 21.59 3.36
CA ALA A 245 14.37 22.66 2.36
C ALA A 245 15.73 22.80 1.66
N GLY A 246 15.74 22.63 0.34
CA GLY A 246 16.95 22.60 -0.48
C GLY A 246 17.76 21.29 -0.44
N LYS A 247 17.30 20.27 0.30
CA LYS A 247 17.85 18.92 0.25
C LYS A 247 17.21 18.12 -0.86
N VAL A 248 17.98 17.22 -1.46
CA VAL A 248 17.57 16.43 -2.62
C VAL A 248 17.49 14.96 -2.22
N PHE A 249 16.32 14.36 -2.48
CA PHE A 249 16.03 12.94 -2.30
C PHE A 249 15.84 12.29 -3.67
N VAL A 250 16.68 11.31 -4.01
CA VAL A 250 16.61 10.58 -5.29
C VAL A 250 16.14 9.14 -5.03
N THR A 251 15.18 8.68 -5.84
CA THR A 251 14.64 7.32 -5.75
C THR A 251 14.08 6.85 -7.11
N ALA A 252 13.43 5.69 -7.12
CA ALA A 252 12.90 5.04 -8.31
C ALA A 252 11.51 4.43 -8.09
N GLY A 253 10.75 4.37 -9.18
CA GLY A 253 9.42 3.77 -9.27
C GLY A 253 8.30 4.75 -8.97
N LEU A 254 7.31 4.80 -9.87
CA LEU A 254 6.04 5.52 -9.74
C LEU A 254 4.83 4.59 -9.84
N GLY A 255 5.04 3.29 -9.60
CA GLY A 255 4.01 2.26 -9.56
C GLY A 255 3.02 2.41 -8.39
N GLY A 256 2.21 1.39 -8.12
CA GLY A 256 1.12 1.44 -7.12
C GLY A 256 1.52 2.03 -5.77
N MET A 257 2.57 1.50 -5.14
CA MET A 257 3.07 1.97 -3.85
C MET A 257 4.12 3.08 -3.99
N SER A 258 5.06 2.92 -4.92
CA SER A 258 6.22 3.81 -5.10
C SER A 258 5.86 5.19 -5.66
N GLY A 259 4.68 5.33 -6.28
CA GLY A 259 4.12 6.64 -6.67
C GLY A 259 3.94 7.62 -5.51
N ALA A 260 3.85 7.13 -4.27
CA ALA A 260 3.74 7.97 -3.07
C ALA A 260 5.01 8.76 -2.74
N GLN A 261 6.17 8.34 -3.24
CA GLN A 261 7.45 8.99 -2.97
C GLN A 261 7.49 10.43 -3.47
N ALA A 262 6.85 10.72 -4.62
CA ALA A 262 6.79 12.05 -5.20
C ALA A 262 6.08 13.04 -4.26
N LYS A 263 4.86 12.70 -3.82
CA LYS A 263 4.10 13.54 -2.87
C LYS A 263 4.78 13.61 -1.50
N ALA A 264 5.33 12.48 -1.02
CA ALA A 264 6.02 12.43 0.27
C ALA A 264 7.26 13.33 0.31
N ALA A 265 8.02 13.43 -0.79
CA ALA A 265 9.15 14.35 -0.90
C ALA A 265 8.73 15.81 -0.74
N VAL A 266 7.66 16.22 -1.43
CA VAL A 266 7.11 17.57 -1.34
C VAL A 266 6.60 17.89 0.07
N ILE A 267 5.83 16.97 0.68
CA ILE A 267 5.33 17.14 2.06
C ILE A 267 6.49 17.21 3.06
N SER A 268 7.54 16.42 2.86
CA SER A 268 8.76 16.45 3.69
C SER A 268 9.57 17.74 3.51
N GLY A 269 9.21 18.59 2.54
CA GLY A 269 9.86 19.86 2.27
C GLY A 269 11.12 19.75 1.41
N CYS A 270 11.36 18.63 0.72
CA CYS A 270 12.57 18.40 -0.08
C CYS A 270 12.32 18.44 -1.59
N VAL A 271 13.41 18.48 -2.36
CA VAL A 271 13.39 18.24 -3.81
C VAL A 271 13.43 16.73 -4.03
N GLY A 272 12.33 16.13 -4.48
CA GLY A 272 12.25 14.71 -4.80
C GLY A 272 12.52 14.46 -6.28
N VAL A 273 13.40 13.53 -6.60
CA VAL A 273 13.67 13.09 -7.99
C VAL A 273 13.37 11.60 -8.11
N ILE A 274 12.40 11.25 -8.94
CA ILE A 274 11.91 9.87 -9.06
C ILE A 274 12.07 9.42 -10.51
N ALA A 275 12.92 8.42 -10.73
CA ALA A 275 13.05 7.78 -12.04
C ALA A 275 11.92 6.76 -12.26
N GLU A 276 11.30 6.80 -13.44
CA GLU A 276 10.32 5.82 -13.89
C GLU A 276 10.48 5.59 -15.40
N ILE A 277 10.53 4.32 -15.79
CA ILE A 277 10.72 3.91 -17.18
C ILE A 277 9.37 3.73 -17.90
N SER A 278 8.28 3.49 -17.17
CA SER A 278 6.93 3.41 -17.71
C SER A 278 6.32 4.80 -17.81
N GLU A 279 6.20 5.30 -19.03
CA GLU A 279 5.52 6.56 -19.33
C GLU A 279 4.10 6.60 -18.75
N GLU A 280 3.36 5.49 -18.87
CA GLU A 280 1.99 5.40 -18.35
C GLU A 280 1.93 5.61 -16.83
N ALA A 281 2.83 4.97 -16.06
CA ALA A 281 2.88 5.13 -14.62
C ALA A 281 3.24 6.58 -14.23
N LEU A 282 4.24 7.16 -14.91
CA LEU A 282 4.68 8.54 -14.68
C LEU A 282 3.56 9.54 -14.97
N LEU A 283 2.92 9.45 -16.14
CA LEU A 283 1.81 10.32 -16.53
C LEU A 283 0.60 10.13 -15.62
N LYS A 284 0.33 8.91 -15.13
CA LYS A 284 -0.74 8.65 -14.15
C LYS A 284 -0.49 9.45 -12.87
N ARG A 285 0.75 9.48 -12.34
CA ARG A 285 1.08 10.26 -11.13
C ARG A 285 1.06 11.76 -11.36
N HIS A 286 1.49 12.21 -12.53
CA HIS A 286 1.39 13.62 -12.90
C HIS A 286 -0.08 14.09 -12.97
N LYS A 287 -0.94 13.35 -13.68
CA LYS A 287 -2.39 13.64 -13.78
C LYS A 287 -3.10 13.63 -12.42
N GLN A 288 -2.60 12.85 -11.46
CA GLN A 288 -3.14 12.81 -10.10
C GLN A 288 -2.71 14.00 -9.23
N GLY A 289 -1.76 14.84 -9.68
CA GLY A 289 -1.19 15.92 -8.86
C GLY A 289 -0.20 15.42 -7.79
N TRP A 290 0.39 14.24 -8.02
CA TRP A 290 1.38 13.61 -7.13
C TRP A 290 2.81 13.91 -7.57
N LEU A 291 2.99 14.16 -8.86
CA LEU A 291 4.25 14.50 -9.51
C LEU A 291 4.10 15.86 -10.19
N ASP A 292 4.96 16.83 -9.87
CA ASP A 292 4.79 18.23 -10.30
C ASP A 292 5.29 18.47 -11.72
N VAL A 293 6.53 18.05 -12.00
CA VAL A 293 7.18 18.24 -13.31
C VAL A 293 7.85 16.94 -13.74
N HIS A 294 8.02 16.75 -15.04
CA HIS A 294 8.73 15.59 -15.56
C HIS A 294 9.47 15.89 -16.87
N SER A 295 10.55 15.15 -17.12
CA SER A 295 11.32 15.22 -18.36
C SER A 295 12.01 13.89 -18.64
N SER A 296 12.26 13.59 -19.91
CA SER A 296 13.15 12.51 -20.34
C SER A 296 14.59 12.98 -20.58
N ASP A 297 14.88 14.28 -20.46
CA ASP A 297 16.22 14.84 -20.61
C ASP A 297 16.90 15.01 -19.24
N LEU A 298 17.95 14.22 -18.98
CA LEU A 298 18.74 14.28 -17.76
C LEU A 298 19.37 15.67 -17.50
N ASN A 299 19.68 16.44 -18.55
CA ASN A 299 20.20 17.80 -18.36
C ASN A 299 19.13 18.72 -17.76
N GLN A 300 17.89 18.61 -18.24
CA GLN A 300 16.75 19.32 -17.66
C GLN A 300 16.49 18.89 -16.21
N ILE A 301 16.60 17.59 -15.91
CA ILE A 301 16.46 17.06 -14.54
C ILE A 301 17.49 17.70 -13.60
N LEU A 302 18.77 17.73 -14.00
CA LEU A 302 19.84 18.33 -13.19
C LEU A 302 19.70 19.84 -13.06
N PHE A 303 19.24 20.52 -14.11
CA PHE A 303 18.92 21.94 -14.05
C PHE A 303 17.86 22.21 -12.97
N TRP A 304 16.75 21.46 -12.97
CA TRP A 304 15.71 21.59 -11.95
C TRP A 304 16.21 21.23 -10.55
N ILE A 305 17.04 20.20 -10.40
CA ILE A 305 17.65 19.88 -9.10
C ILE A 305 18.38 21.10 -8.53
N ARG A 306 19.23 21.75 -9.33
CA ARG A 306 19.98 22.94 -8.92
C ARG A 306 19.06 24.12 -8.62
N GLU A 307 18.15 24.43 -9.52
CA GLU A 307 17.21 25.55 -9.39
C GLU A 307 16.36 25.43 -8.11
N TYR A 308 15.69 24.28 -7.91
CA TYR A 308 14.81 24.11 -6.75
C TYR A 308 15.57 23.94 -5.44
N ARG A 309 16.80 23.42 -5.49
CA ARG A 309 17.73 23.43 -4.34
C ARG A 309 18.05 24.86 -3.91
N GLU A 310 18.44 25.73 -4.85
CA GLU A 310 18.76 27.13 -4.58
C GLU A 310 17.55 27.91 -4.05
N LEU A 311 16.39 27.71 -4.68
CA LEU A 311 15.13 28.33 -4.26
C LEU A 311 14.58 27.78 -2.94
N LYS A 312 15.13 26.66 -2.44
CA LYS A 312 14.62 25.90 -1.29
C LYS A 312 13.12 25.59 -1.40
N LYS A 313 12.65 25.39 -2.63
CA LYS A 313 11.24 25.13 -2.92
C LYS A 313 11.03 23.61 -3.06
N PRO A 314 10.13 23.00 -2.28
CA PRO A 314 9.81 21.59 -2.45
C PRO A 314 9.16 21.35 -3.81
N VAL A 315 9.57 20.27 -4.46
CA VAL A 315 9.07 19.86 -5.78
C VAL A 315 9.30 18.38 -5.97
N SER A 316 8.44 17.74 -6.75
CA SER A 316 8.61 16.37 -7.23
C SER A 316 8.91 16.36 -8.72
N ILE A 317 10.09 15.85 -9.07
CA ILE A 317 10.64 15.82 -10.43
C ILE A 317 10.64 14.36 -10.90
N GLY A 318 9.93 14.08 -11.98
CA GLY A 318 9.91 12.77 -12.63
C GLY A 318 10.94 12.68 -13.74
N TYR A 319 11.86 11.73 -13.65
CA TYR A 319 12.72 11.38 -14.78
C TYR A 319 12.08 10.22 -15.55
N HIS A 320 11.64 10.49 -16.79
CA HIS A 320 11.18 9.44 -17.70
C HIS A 320 12.39 8.74 -18.31
N GLY A 321 12.83 7.65 -17.69
CA GLY A 321 14.01 6.89 -18.09
C GLY A 321 14.42 5.87 -17.04
N ASN A 322 15.53 5.18 -17.30
CA ASN A 322 16.01 4.15 -16.37
C ASN A 322 16.75 4.79 -15.18
N VAL A 323 16.43 4.35 -13.95
CA VAL A 323 17.08 4.86 -12.73
C VAL A 323 18.61 4.70 -12.77
N VAL A 324 19.14 3.68 -13.46
CA VAL A 324 20.59 3.50 -13.58
C VAL A 324 21.23 4.68 -14.31
N ASP A 325 20.61 5.19 -15.38
CA ASP A 325 21.13 6.36 -16.11
C ASP A 325 21.14 7.60 -15.21
N LEU A 326 20.11 7.78 -14.38
CA LEU A 326 20.05 8.88 -13.41
C LEU A 326 21.16 8.76 -12.35
N TRP A 327 21.34 7.58 -11.75
CA TRP A 327 22.37 7.35 -10.74
C TRP A 327 23.78 7.52 -11.31
N GLU A 328 24.06 6.93 -12.48
CA GLU A 328 25.35 7.08 -13.14
C GLU A 328 25.64 8.53 -13.53
N ARG A 329 24.63 9.26 -14.02
CA ARG A 329 24.75 10.67 -14.32
C ARG A 329 25.07 11.50 -13.08
N LEU A 330 24.33 11.32 -11.98
CA LEU A 330 24.61 12.01 -10.71
C LEU A 330 26.02 11.69 -10.18
N ALA A 331 26.48 10.45 -10.37
CA ALA A 331 27.81 10.02 -9.96
C ALA A 331 28.94 10.58 -10.85
N GLN A 332 28.64 11.09 -12.04
CA GLN A 332 29.58 11.77 -12.95
C GLN A 332 29.72 13.26 -12.63
N GLU A 333 28.70 13.90 -12.07
CA GLU A 333 28.74 15.31 -11.69
C GLU A 333 29.75 15.53 -10.54
N GLU A 334 30.59 16.56 -10.65
CA GLU A 334 31.58 16.92 -9.62
C GLU A 334 30.91 17.44 -8.34
N GLU A 335 29.81 18.17 -8.50
CA GLU A 335 28.98 18.67 -7.41
C GLU A 335 28.21 17.52 -6.73
N GLN A 336 28.06 17.56 -5.40
CA GLN A 336 27.17 16.66 -4.69
C GLN A 336 25.72 17.13 -4.81
N LEU A 337 25.00 16.57 -5.78
CA LEU A 337 23.60 16.93 -6.09
C LEU A 337 22.55 16.16 -5.30
N VAL A 338 22.96 15.20 -4.47
CA VAL A 338 22.05 14.32 -3.72
C VAL A 338 22.55 14.08 -2.31
N GLU A 339 21.66 14.25 -1.34
CA GLU A 339 21.93 13.96 0.07
C GLU A 339 21.29 12.64 0.50
N LEU A 340 20.10 12.32 0.00
CA LEU A 340 19.33 11.14 0.36
C LEU A 340 19.03 10.29 -0.87
N GLY A 341 19.26 8.98 -0.77
CA GLY A 341 19.00 8.02 -1.84
C GLY A 341 18.21 6.80 -1.37
N SER A 342 17.30 6.32 -2.20
CA SER A 342 16.64 5.01 -1.98
C SER A 342 16.24 4.37 -3.32
N ASP A 343 15.53 3.25 -3.26
CA ASP A 343 14.96 2.57 -4.41
C ASP A 343 13.66 1.87 -4.01
N GLN A 344 12.61 2.04 -4.82
CA GLN A 344 11.33 1.36 -4.63
C GLN A 344 10.83 0.74 -5.94
N THR A 345 11.75 0.31 -6.80
CA THR A 345 11.44 -0.63 -7.89
C THR A 345 10.92 -1.95 -7.32
N SER A 346 10.24 -2.79 -8.11
CA SER A 346 9.68 -4.05 -7.60
C SER A 346 10.71 -5.19 -7.66
N CYS A 347 11.85 -5.02 -6.98
CA CYS A 347 12.93 -6.01 -6.90
C CYS A 347 12.54 -7.30 -6.15
N HIS A 348 11.36 -7.39 -5.54
CA HIS A 348 10.81 -8.65 -5.04
C HIS A 348 10.40 -9.60 -6.19
N ASN A 349 10.27 -9.08 -7.41
CA ASN A 349 9.96 -9.85 -8.62
C ASN A 349 10.70 -9.28 -9.86
N PRO A 350 12.04 -9.23 -9.83
CA PRO A 350 12.83 -8.41 -10.75
C PRO A 350 12.79 -8.93 -12.19
N PHE A 351 12.52 -10.22 -12.39
CA PHE A 351 12.55 -10.86 -13.71
C PHE A 351 11.19 -10.95 -14.41
N ASN A 352 10.11 -10.44 -13.79
CA ASN A 352 8.74 -10.51 -14.33
C ASN A 352 8.06 -9.13 -14.34
N GLY A 353 8.78 -8.11 -14.81
CA GLY A 353 8.28 -6.73 -14.91
C GLY A 353 8.37 -5.94 -13.62
N GLY A 354 9.12 -6.44 -12.62
CA GLY A 354 9.39 -5.68 -11.40
C GLY A 354 10.59 -4.73 -11.50
N TYR A 355 11.57 -5.08 -12.33
CA TYR A 355 12.77 -4.28 -12.61
C TYR A 355 13.08 -4.31 -14.10
N TYR A 356 13.47 -3.17 -14.67
CA TYR A 356 13.75 -3.03 -16.10
C TYR A 356 15.23 -2.72 -16.32
N PRO A 357 15.94 -3.50 -17.16
CA PRO A 357 17.37 -3.29 -17.38
C PRO A 357 17.66 -2.00 -18.15
N VAL A 358 18.80 -1.38 -17.86
CA VAL A 358 19.27 -0.17 -18.55
C VAL A 358 19.86 -0.53 -19.92
N GLY A 359 19.72 0.38 -20.88
CA GLY A 359 20.24 0.24 -22.24
C GLY A 359 19.29 -0.39 -23.25
N ILE A 360 18.06 -0.76 -22.83
CA ILE A 360 16.96 -1.14 -23.72
C ILE A 360 15.69 -0.38 -23.31
N SER A 361 14.78 -0.18 -24.26
CA SER A 361 13.50 0.48 -23.99
C SER A 361 12.53 -0.39 -23.18
N PHE A 362 11.51 0.23 -22.59
CA PHE A 362 10.45 -0.48 -21.87
C PHE A 362 9.74 -1.53 -22.74
N ALA A 363 9.46 -1.21 -24.00
CA ALA A 363 8.81 -2.12 -24.95
C ALA A 363 9.70 -3.31 -25.30
N GLU A 364 10.99 -3.07 -25.59
CA GLU A 364 11.96 -4.14 -25.86
C GLU A 364 12.16 -5.04 -24.64
N ALA A 365 12.23 -4.46 -23.44
CA ALA A 365 12.33 -5.20 -22.20
C ALA A 365 11.12 -6.13 -21.98
N ASN A 366 9.90 -5.65 -22.22
CA ASN A 366 8.68 -6.47 -22.13
C ASN A 366 8.67 -7.60 -23.18
N ALA A 367 9.10 -7.34 -24.41
CA ALA A 367 9.23 -8.36 -25.45
C ALA A 367 10.28 -9.43 -25.06
N LEU A 368 11.46 -8.99 -24.62
CA LEU A 368 12.57 -9.86 -24.24
C LEU A 368 12.26 -10.74 -23.04
N MET A 369 11.52 -10.19 -22.05
CA MET A 369 11.08 -10.93 -20.88
C MET A 369 10.23 -12.15 -21.25
N ALA A 370 9.44 -12.06 -22.32
CA ALA A 370 8.62 -13.16 -22.82
C ALA A 370 9.40 -14.09 -23.76
N SER A 371 10.24 -13.55 -24.65
CA SER A 371 10.90 -14.33 -25.70
C SER A 371 12.22 -14.99 -25.27
N GLU A 372 13.02 -14.32 -24.45
CA GLU A 372 14.34 -14.76 -24.00
C GLU A 372 14.54 -14.45 -22.49
N PRO A 373 13.77 -15.09 -21.58
CA PRO A 373 13.76 -14.76 -20.14
C PRO A 373 15.13 -14.86 -19.46
N ASP A 374 15.99 -15.80 -19.88
CA ASP A 374 17.35 -15.93 -19.34
C ASP A 374 18.24 -14.74 -19.71
N LYS A 375 18.12 -14.25 -20.95
CA LYS A 375 18.84 -13.06 -21.41
C LYS A 375 18.31 -11.81 -20.72
N PHE A 376 17.00 -11.69 -20.56
CA PHE A 376 16.39 -10.62 -19.76
C PHE A 376 16.94 -10.59 -18.33
N LYS A 377 16.97 -11.76 -17.67
CA LYS A 377 17.55 -11.91 -16.33
C LYS A 377 19.01 -11.48 -16.27
N GLN A 378 19.84 -11.87 -17.24
CA GLN A 378 21.25 -11.45 -17.30
C GLN A 378 21.39 -9.94 -17.44
N LEU A 379 20.55 -9.28 -18.25
CA LEU A 379 20.55 -7.83 -18.39
C LEU A 379 20.09 -7.12 -17.11
N VAL A 380 19.07 -7.65 -16.43
CA VAL A 380 18.63 -7.14 -15.12
C VAL A 380 19.77 -7.21 -14.11
N GLN A 381 20.44 -8.36 -14.00
CA GLN A 381 21.57 -8.52 -13.08
C GLN A 381 22.72 -7.56 -13.39
N LYS A 382 23.07 -7.38 -14.67
CA LYS A 382 24.08 -6.39 -15.09
C LYS A 382 23.67 -4.96 -14.72
N SER A 383 22.39 -4.63 -14.83
CA SER A 383 21.84 -3.30 -14.49
C SER A 383 21.88 -3.04 -12.98
N LEU A 384 21.51 -4.04 -12.16
CA LEU A 384 21.62 -3.97 -10.71
C LEU A 384 23.06 -3.70 -10.25
N LEU A 385 24.04 -4.38 -10.86
CA LEU A 385 25.47 -4.16 -10.59
C LEU A 385 25.92 -2.73 -10.91
N ARG A 386 25.44 -2.16 -12.04
CA ARG A 386 25.72 -0.76 -12.41
C ARG A 386 25.06 0.22 -11.45
N GLN A 387 23.79 -0.02 -11.10
CA GLN A 387 23.04 0.83 -10.18
C GLN A 387 23.74 0.95 -8.83
N ILE A 388 24.08 -0.20 -8.22
CA ILE A 388 24.69 -0.22 -6.89
C ILE A 388 26.10 0.36 -6.88
N ALA A 389 26.87 0.20 -7.97
CA ALA A 389 28.18 0.83 -8.10
C ALA A 389 28.09 2.36 -8.14
N ALA A 390 27.11 2.91 -8.85
CA ALA A 390 26.87 4.36 -8.87
C ALA A 390 26.40 4.87 -7.49
N ILE A 391 25.53 4.12 -6.81
CA ILE A 391 25.08 4.42 -5.44
C ILE A 391 26.27 4.39 -4.46
N GLU A 392 27.15 3.38 -4.51
CA GLU A 392 28.35 3.31 -3.66
C GLU A 392 29.28 4.50 -3.90
N LYS A 393 29.48 4.92 -5.16
CA LYS A 393 30.29 6.10 -5.49
C LYS A 393 29.71 7.38 -4.91
N LEU A 394 28.39 7.56 -4.95
CA LEU A 394 27.72 8.71 -4.34
C LEU A 394 27.73 8.63 -2.82
N ALA A 395 27.59 7.43 -2.24
CA ALA A 395 27.64 7.24 -0.80
C ALA A 395 29.02 7.56 -0.22
N GLN A 396 30.09 7.18 -0.91
CA GLN A 396 31.47 7.58 -0.57
C GLN A 396 31.67 9.10 -0.60
N ARG A 397 30.86 9.83 -1.36
CA ARG A 397 30.87 11.29 -1.43
C ARG A 397 29.95 11.95 -0.39
N GLY A 398 29.27 11.18 0.46
CA GLY A 398 28.44 11.69 1.55
C GLY A 398 26.93 11.62 1.32
N MET A 399 26.45 10.96 0.25
CA MET A 399 25.04 10.61 0.14
C MET A 399 24.69 9.50 1.14
N TYR A 400 23.55 9.61 1.82
CA TYR A 400 23.02 8.52 2.61
C TYR A 400 22.02 7.68 1.79
N PHE A 401 22.24 6.37 1.70
CA PHE A 401 21.35 5.45 0.98
C PHE A 401 20.73 4.40 1.92
N TRP A 402 19.46 4.07 1.70
CA TRP A 402 18.78 2.97 2.38
C TRP A 402 17.89 2.14 1.44
N ASP A 403 17.70 0.87 1.78
CA ASP A 403 16.78 -0.05 1.07
C ASP A 403 15.34 0.14 1.58
N TYR A 404 14.38 0.30 0.66
CA TYR A 404 12.97 0.57 0.99
C TYR A 404 12.13 -0.70 1.19
N GLY A 405 12.75 -1.84 1.50
CA GLY A 405 12.06 -3.11 1.73
C GLY A 405 11.55 -3.78 0.46
N ASN A 406 12.15 -3.45 -0.69
CA ASN A 406 11.78 -3.98 -2.00
C ASN A 406 12.70 -5.12 -2.48
N ALA A 407 13.62 -5.59 -1.63
CA ALA A 407 14.63 -6.61 -1.94
C ALA A 407 15.72 -6.17 -2.95
N PHE A 408 15.90 -4.86 -3.18
CA PHE A 408 16.93 -4.35 -4.09
C PHE A 408 18.34 -4.82 -3.70
N LEU A 409 18.74 -4.67 -2.43
CA LEU A 409 20.06 -5.11 -1.98
C LEU A 409 20.21 -6.64 -2.05
N VAL A 410 19.15 -7.39 -1.78
CA VAL A 410 19.17 -8.86 -1.90
C VAL A 410 19.45 -9.27 -3.35
N GLU A 411 18.78 -8.64 -4.32
CA GLU A 411 18.97 -8.95 -5.73
C GLU A 411 20.32 -8.47 -6.27
N CYS A 412 20.82 -7.32 -5.80
CA CYS A 412 22.20 -6.88 -6.08
C CYS A 412 23.23 -7.92 -5.58
N HIS A 413 23.06 -8.43 -4.36
CA HIS A 413 23.95 -9.45 -3.82
C HIS A 413 23.89 -10.75 -4.64
N ARG A 414 22.68 -11.21 -4.98
CA ARG A 414 22.46 -12.38 -5.87
C ARG A 414 23.04 -12.20 -7.27
N ALA A 415 23.11 -10.97 -7.77
CA ALA A 415 23.76 -10.62 -9.03
C ALA A 415 25.30 -10.60 -8.93
N GLY A 416 25.87 -10.68 -7.73
CA GLY A 416 27.31 -10.71 -7.48
C GLY A 416 27.89 -9.43 -6.88
N ALA A 417 27.07 -8.47 -6.44
CA ALA A 417 27.56 -7.26 -5.79
C ALA A 417 28.20 -7.56 -4.43
N LYS A 418 29.36 -6.96 -4.16
CA LYS A 418 30.09 -7.07 -2.89
C LYS A 418 29.57 -6.07 -1.87
N ILE A 419 28.33 -6.25 -1.43
CA ILE A 419 27.57 -5.29 -0.61
C ILE A 419 27.21 -5.81 0.78
N LEU A 420 27.80 -6.92 1.20
CA LEU A 420 27.73 -7.35 2.60
C LEU A 420 28.62 -6.43 3.46
N ALA A 421 28.19 -6.20 4.71
CA ALA A 421 29.02 -5.53 5.70
C ALA A 421 30.26 -6.37 6.02
N GLU A 422 31.36 -5.74 6.42
CA GLU A 422 32.64 -6.43 6.71
C GLU A 422 32.52 -7.50 7.80
N ASN A 423 31.57 -7.33 8.72
CA ASN A 423 31.28 -8.22 9.84
C ASN A 423 29.98 -9.04 9.67
N ALA A 424 29.45 -9.12 8.45
CA ALA A 424 28.23 -9.87 8.16
C ALA A 424 28.38 -11.35 8.58
N LYS A 425 27.45 -11.82 9.42
CA LYS A 425 27.39 -13.24 9.86
C LYS A 425 26.40 -14.06 9.04
N ASP A 426 25.66 -13.40 8.15
CA ASP A 426 24.65 -13.98 7.27
C ASP A 426 24.73 -13.36 5.86
N ASP A 427 23.87 -13.84 4.98
CA ASP A 427 23.76 -13.40 3.59
C ASP A 427 22.81 -12.19 3.40
N LYS A 428 22.45 -11.50 4.50
CA LYS A 428 21.44 -10.43 4.51
C LYS A 428 21.87 -9.16 5.25
N SER A 429 23.04 -9.18 5.87
CA SER A 429 23.65 -8.03 6.55
C SER A 429 24.40 -7.16 5.54
N PHE A 430 23.69 -6.25 4.89
CA PHE A 430 24.24 -5.38 3.85
C PHE A 430 24.91 -4.12 4.41
N LYS A 431 25.80 -3.50 3.61
CA LYS A 431 26.44 -2.20 3.90
C LYS A 431 25.43 -1.07 4.08
N PHE A 432 24.39 -1.08 3.24
CA PHE A 432 23.29 -0.14 3.35
C PHE A 432 22.16 -0.76 4.16
N PRO A 433 21.57 -0.04 5.12
CA PRO A 433 20.53 -0.60 5.96
C PRO A 433 19.17 -0.60 5.24
N SER A 434 18.27 -1.47 5.69
CA SER A 434 16.85 -1.35 5.37
C SER A 434 16.21 -0.23 6.19
N TYR A 435 15.27 0.51 5.59
CA TYR A 435 14.47 1.51 6.31
C TYR A 435 13.76 0.88 7.52
N MET A 436 13.32 -0.37 7.43
CA MET A 436 12.71 -1.07 8.57
C MET A 436 13.72 -1.35 9.67
N GLN A 437 14.97 -1.65 9.39
CA GLN A 437 15.92 -1.93 10.47
C GLN A 437 16.44 -0.64 11.10
N ASP A 438 16.71 0.37 10.28
CA ASP A 438 17.51 1.52 10.72
C ASP A 438 16.69 2.81 10.88
N ILE A 439 15.55 2.93 10.18
CA ILE A 439 14.69 4.12 10.26
C ILE A 439 13.41 3.82 11.06
N MET A 440 12.77 2.65 10.89
CA MET A 440 11.38 2.39 11.28
C MET A 440 11.11 1.30 12.34
N GLY A 441 11.90 0.23 12.43
CA GLY A 441 11.51 -1.05 13.06
C GLY A 441 11.97 -1.28 14.49
N GLU A 442 11.82 -2.51 14.98
CA GLU A 442 11.70 -2.83 16.41
C GLU A 442 12.92 -2.48 17.26
N GLU A 443 14.15 -2.61 16.74
CA GLU A 443 15.33 -2.14 17.46
C GLU A 443 15.46 -0.61 17.41
N ALA A 444 14.94 0.05 16.37
CA ALA A 444 14.71 1.48 16.36
C ALA A 444 13.51 1.88 17.25
N LEU A 445 12.51 1.02 17.48
CA LEU A 445 11.36 1.17 18.40
C LEU A 445 11.71 0.87 19.89
N LEU A 446 12.66 -0.03 20.13
CA LEU A 446 13.19 -0.39 21.45
C LEU A 446 14.37 0.51 21.82
N LYS A 447 15.21 0.93 20.85
CA LYS A 447 16.09 2.11 21.02
C LYS A 447 15.27 3.40 21.11
N ARG A 448 14.10 3.52 20.48
CA ARG A 448 13.11 4.60 20.73
C ARG A 448 12.69 4.67 22.19
N HIS A 449 12.51 3.51 22.82
CA HIS A 449 12.11 3.41 24.22
C HIS A 449 13.26 3.63 25.23
N LYS A 450 14.52 3.45 24.81
CA LYS A 450 15.72 3.51 25.69
C LYS A 450 16.74 4.62 25.36
N GLN A 451 16.65 5.29 24.21
CA GLN A 451 17.64 6.27 23.74
C GLN A 451 17.01 7.46 22.97
N GLY A 452 16.01 8.13 23.52
CA GLY A 452 15.72 9.55 23.17
C GLY A 452 15.02 9.82 21.82
N TRP A 453 13.84 9.26 21.58
CA TRP A 453 12.93 9.73 20.51
C TRP A 453 11.85 10.67 20.97
N LEU A 454 11.62 10.68 22.27
CA LEU A 454 11.07 11.82 22.96
C LEU A 454 12.29 12.49 23.57
N ASP A 455 12.63 13.68 23.10
CA ASP A 455 13.66 14.50 23.73
C ASP A 455 13.39 14.62 25.24
N VAL A 456 12.11 14.64 25.61
CA VAL A 456 11.62 14.60 26.99
C VAL A 456 10.31 13.81 27.08
N HIS A 457 10.10 13.08 28.18
CA HIS A 457 8.85 12.34 28.39
C HIS A 457 8.49 12.27 29.88
N SER A 458 7.20 12.21 30.17
CA SER A 458 6.70 12.18 31.55
C SER A 458 5.32 11.53 31.65
N SER A 459 5.02 10.94 32.79
CA SER A 459 3.65 10.59 33.18
C SER A 459 2.92 11.76 33.88
N ASP A 460 3.62 12.85 34.20
CA ASP A 460 3.03 14.07 34.76
C ASP A 460 2.69 15.07 33.65
N LEU A 461 1.39 15.32 33.47
CA LEU A 461 0.88 16.27 32.49
C LEU A 461 1.34 17.71 32.74
N ASN A 462 1.62 18.12 33.98
CA ASN A 462 2.16 19.47 34.24
C ASN A 462 3.55 19.61 33.65
N GLN A 463 4.37 18.57 33.76
CA GLN A 463 5.70 18.54 33.16
C GLN A 463 5.62 18.56 31.63
N ILE A 464 4.65 17.85 31.04
CA ILE A 464 4.39 17.90 29.59
C ILE A 464 4.10 19.33 29.13
N LEU A 465 3.18 20.03 29.80
CA LEU A 465 2.82 21.40 29.45
C LEU A 465 3.93 22.40 29.68
N PHE A 466 4.70 22.23 30.76
CA PHE A 466 5.90 23.02 31.01
C PHE A 466 6.87 22.92 29.83
N TRP A 467 7.16 21.70 29.37
CA TRP A 467 8.03 21.51 28.21
C TRP A 467 7.43 22.09 26.93
N ILE A 468 6.13 21.93 26.69
CA ILE A 468 5.49 22.53 25.51
C ILE A 468 5.74 24.05 25.50
N ARG A 469 5.54 24.74 26.63
CA ARG A 469 5.78 26.18 26.73
C ARG A 469 7.25 26.54 26.59
N GLU A 470 8.12 25.89 27.37
CA GLU A 470 9.55 26.13 27.37
C GLU A 470 10.14 25.99 25.96
N TYR A 471 9.88 24.89 25.28
CA TYR A 471 10.45 24.65 23.95
C TYR A 471 9.81 25.53 22.87
N ARG A 472 8.54 25.96 23.03
CA ARG A 472 7.93 26.99 22.17
C ARG A 472 8.62 28.34 22.34
N GLU A 473 8.87 28.78 23.57
CA GLU A 473 9.60 30.03 23.86
C GLU A 473 11.03 29.99 23.30
N LEU A 474 11.71 28.85 23.47
CA LEU A 474 13.05 28.63 22.94
C LEU A 474 13.09 28.46 21.40
N LYS A 475 11.94 28.29 20.76
CA LYS A 475 11.80 27.97 19.32
C LYS A 475 12.66 26.79 18.91
N LYS A 476 12.77 25.79 19.78
CA LYS A 476 13.57 24.60 19.57
C LYS A 476 12.64 23.41 19.32
N PRO A 477 12.83 22.65 18.23
CA PRO A 477 12.04 21.44 18.00
C PRO A 477 12.29 20.45 19.13
N VAL A 478 11.21 19.84 19.60
CA VAL A 478 11.23 18.87 20.68
C VAL A 478 10.16 17.83 20.43
N SER A 479 10.47 16.57 20.65
CA SER A 479 9.47 15.50 20.78
C SER A 479 9.15 15.28 22.26
N ILE A 480 7.91 15.53 22.65
CA ILE A 480 7.42 15.37 24.01
C ILE A 480 6.44 14.21 24.03
N GLY A 481 6.62 13.24 24.93
CA GLY A 481 5.66 12.16 25.05
C GLY A 481 5.14 11.95 26.44
N TYR A 482 3.86 11.63 26.47
CA TYR A 482 3.09 11.45 27.68
C TYR A 482 2.87 9.95 27.94
N HIS A 483 3.24 9.50 29.13
CA HIS A 483 3.01 8.13 29.59
C HIS A 483 1.65 8.05 30.30
N GLY A 484 0.57 7.93 29.52
CA GLY A 484 -0.78 7.81 30.07
C GLY A 484 -1.83 7.65 28.98
N ASN A 485 -3.11 7.81 29.36
CA ASN A 485 -4.21 7.70 28.42
C ASN A 485 -4.32 8.99 27.59
N VAL A 486 -4.39 8.87 26.27
CA VAL A 486 -4.45 10.03 25.36
C VAL A 486 -5.62 10.98 25.69
N VAL A 487 -6.72 10.47 26.25
CA VAL A 487 -7.87 11.28 26.68
C VAL A 487 -7.46 12.29 27.75
N ASP A 488 -6.65 11.89 28.73
CA ASP A 488 -6.19 12.79 29.80
C ASP A 488 -5.32 13.93 29.23
N LEU A 489 -4.51 13.63 28.21
CA LEU A 489 -3.70 14.64 27.52
C LEU A 489 -4.58 15.63 26.75
N TRP A 490 -5.54 15.12 25.95
CA TRP A 490 -6.46 15.98 25.19
C TRP A 490 -7.27 16.88 26.11
N GLU A 491 -7.87 16.33 27.17
CA GLU A 491 -8.64 17.11 28.13
C GLU A 491 -7.78 18.16 28.83
N ARG A 492 -6.56 17.78 29.21
CA ARG A 492 -5.66 18.71 29.87
C ARG A 492 -5.25 19.85 28.95
N LEU A 493 -4.87 19.58 27.70
CA LEU A 493 -4.57 20.61 26.71
C LEU A 493 -5.77 21.53 26.48
N ALA A 494 -6.98 20.97 26.46
CA ALA A 494 -8.21 21.72 26.30
C ALA A 494 -8.57 22.60 27.52
N GLN A 495 -7.98 22.35 28.70
CA GLN A 495 -8.16 23.18 29.90
C GLN A 495 -7.24 24.41 29.94
N GLU A 496 -6.13 24.40 29.21
CA GLU A 496 -5.20 25.53 29.18
C GLU A 496 -5.80 26.73 28.44
N GLU A 497 -5.61 27.95 28.95
CA GLU A 497 -6.13 29.18 28.30
C GLU A 497 -5.37 29.56 27.02
N GLU A 498 -4.11 29.14 26.94
CA GLU A 498 -3.21 29.35 25.79
C GLU A 498 -3.38 28.24 24.74
N GLN A 499 -3.33 28.59 23.45
CA GLN A 499 -3.40 27.60 22.36
C GLN A 499 -2.05 26.91 22.21
N LEU A 500 -1.92 25.72 22.79
CA LEU A 500 -0.67 24.97 22.83
C LEU A 500 -0.49 23.98 21.66
N VAL A 501 -1.54 23.75 20.87
CA VAL A 501 -1.55 22.78 19.77
C VAL A 501 -2.20 23.37 18.53
N GLU A 502 -1.45 23.45 17.43
CA GLU A 502 -1.95 23.94 16.15
C GLU A 502 -2.50 22.81 15.26
N LEU A 503 -1.94 21.61 15.36
CA LEU A 503 -2.27 20.45 14.54
C LEU A 503 -2.51 19.20 15.40
N GLY A 504 -3.57 18.44 15.12
CA GLY A 504 -3.89 17.22 15.86
C GLY A 504 -4.40 16.09 14.96
N SER A 505 -4.04 14.85 15.30
CA SER A 505 -4.62 13.65 14.68
C SER A 505 -4.80 12.55 15.73
N ASP A 506 -5.78 11.68 15.53
CA ASP A 506 -5.93 10.46 16.34
C ASP A 506 -5.60 9.21 15.50
N GLN A 507 -4.80 8.31 16.08
CA GLN A 507 -4.43 7.02 15.48
C GLN A 507 -4.86 5.82 16.33
N THR A 508 -5.73 6.03 17.31
CA THR A 508 -6.25 4.98 18.18
C THR A 508 -7.01 3.93 17.36
N SER A 509 -6.89 2.65 17.67
CA SER A 509 -7.46 1.58 16.83
C SER A 509 -8.99 1.42 16.99
N CYS A 510 -9.75 2.47 16.65
CA CYS A 510 -11.20 2.53 16.80
C CYS A 510 -11.98 1.71 15.77
N HIS A 511 -11.31 0.99 14.87
CA HIS A 511 -11.94 -0.05 14.05
C HIS A 511 -12.33 -1.28 14.89
N ASN A 512 -11.77 -1.43 16.09
CA ASN A 512 -12.11 -2.50 17.04
C ASN A 512 -12.03 -2.03 18.51
N PRO A 513 -12.82 -1.02 18.90
CA PRO A 513 -12.62 -0.29 20.15
C PRO A 513 -12.99 -1.14 21.39
N PHE A 514 -13.85 -2.15 21.22
CA PHE A 514 -14.38 -2.96 22.32
C PHE A 514 -13.62 -4.27 22.57
N ASN A 515 -12.57 -4.54 21.80
CA ASN A 515 -11.77 -5.76 21.92
C ASN A 515 -10.26 -5.44 21.83
N GLY A 516 -9.81 -4.54 22.72
CA GLY A 516 -8.40 -4.17 22.87
C GLY A 516 -7.88 -3.08 21.93
N GLY A 517 -8.69 -2.59 20.99
CA GLY A 517 -8.29 -1.47 20.12
C GLY A 517 -8.36 -0.10 20.78
N TYR A 518 -9.14 0.04 21.87
CA TYR A 518 -9.28 1.26 22.65
C TYR A 518 -9.34 0.93 24.15
N TYR A 519 -8.53 1.60 24.95
CA TYR A 519 -8.51 1.43 26.41
C TYR A 519 -9.17 2.64 27.08
N PRO A 520 -10.24 2.43 27.88
CA PRO A 520 -10.96 3.52 28.50
C PRO A 520 -10.11 4.26 29.54
N VAL A 521 -10.34 5.56 29.65
CA VAL A 521 -9.62 6.41 30.60
C VAL A 521 -10.09 6.17 32.03
N GLY A 522 -9.17 6.27 33.00
CA GLY A 522 -9.48 6.13 34.42
C GLY A 522 -9.42 4.70 34.97
N ILE A 523 -9.02 3.71 34.17
CA ILE A 523 -8.72 2.35 34.64
C ILE A 523 -7.36 1.89 34.09
N SER A 524 -6.71 0.99 34.81
CA SER A 524 -5.44 0.40 34.38
C SER A 524 -5.64 -0.59 33.24
N PHE A 525 -4.55 -0.87 32.51
CA PHE A 525 -4.54 -1.87 31.44
C PHE A 525 -4.97 -3.27 31.94
N ALA A 526 -4.55 -3.65 33.15
CA ALA A 526 -4.92 -4.92 33.77
C ALA A 526 -6.43 -4.99 34.07
N GLU A 527 -6.99 -3.92 34.65
CA GLU A 527 -8.44 -3.83 34.93
C GLU A 527 -9.26 -3.82 33.65
N ALA A 528 -8.81 -3.10 32.63
CA ALA A 528 -9.46 -3.06 31.31
C ALA A 528 -9.52 -4.45 30.67
N ASN A 529 -8.40 -5.19 30.67
CA ASN A 529 -8.37 -6.55 30.14
C ASN A 529 -9.25 -7.52 30.94
N ALA A 530 -9.26 -7.38 32.28
CA ALA A 530 -10.13 -8.17 33.13
C ALA A 530 -11.62 -7.91 32.81
N LEU A 531 -12.02 -6.63 32.75
CA LEU A 531 -13.39 -6.22 32.41
C LEU A 531 -13.81 -6.65 31.01
N MET A 532 -12.92 -6.59 30.03
CA MET A 532 -13.20 -7.03 28.67
C MET A 532 -13.54 -8.53 28.62
N ALA A 533 -12.91 -9.34 29.48
CA ALA A 533 -13.18 -10.77 29.59
C ALA A 533 -14.40 -11.09 30.47
N SER A 534 -14.58 -10.38 31.58
CA SER A 534 -15.59 -10.72 32.60
C SER A 534 -16.91 -9.97 32.48
N GLU A 535 -16.88 -8.70 32.05
CA GLU A 535 -18.02 -7.77 31.99
C GLU A 535 -17.98 -6.92 30.70
N PRO A 536 -18.11 -7.52 29.49
CA PRO A 536 -17.87 -6.83 28.22
C PRO A 536 -18.79 -5.63 27.97
N ASP A 537 -20.05 -5.66 28.44
CA ASP A 537 -20.97 -4.53 28.30
C ASP A 537 -20.52 -3.32 29.12
N LYS A 538 -19.99 -3.56 30.32
CA LYS A 538 -19.43 -2.52 31.18
C LYS A 538 -18.15 -1.94 30.58
N PHE A 539 -17.30 -2.80 30.02
CA PHE A 539 -16.12 -2.35 29.27
C PHE A 539 -16.53 -1.45 28.09
N LYS A 540 -17.51 -1.87 27.29
CA LYS A 540 -18.06 -1.11 26.16
C LYS A 540 -18.58 0.27 26.59
N GLN A 541 -19.35 0.34 27.68
CA GLN A 541 -19.84 1.62 28.22
C GLN A 541 -18.69 2.56 28.63
N LEU A 542 -17.64 2.03 29.25
CA LEU A 542 -16.47 2.82 29.63
C LEU A 542 -15.71 3.32 28.39
N VAL A 543 -15.56 2.50 27.36
CA VAL A 543 -14.96 2.91 26.08
C VAL A 543 -15.77 4.03 25.42
N GLN A 544 -17.09 3.87 25.30
CA GLN A 544 -17.97 4.90 24.73
C GLN A 544 -17.88 6.23 25.51
N LYS A 545 -17.90 6.17 26.85
CA LYS A 545 -17.72 7.36 27.69
C LYS A 545 -16.35 8.02 27.46
N SER A 546 -15.31 7.24 27.25
CA SER A 546 -13.96 7.74 26.97
C SER A 546 -13.85 8.40 25.60
N LEU A 547 -14.46 7.80 24.57
CA LEU A 547 -14.55 8.37 23.23
C LEU A 547 -15.25 9.74 23.23
N LEU A 548 -16.36 9.86 23.98
CA LEU A 548 -17.09 11.13 24.14
C LEU A 548 -16.24 12.22 24.83
N ARG A 549 -15.47 11.84 25.85
CA ARG A 549 -14.54 12.75 26.53
C ARG A 549 -13.45 13.22 25.57
N GLN A 550 -12.86 12.29 24.82
CA GLN A 550 -11.78 12.58 23.88
C GLN A 550 -12.22 13.57 22.80
N ILE A 551 -13.35 13.30 22.13
CA ILE A 551 -13.82 14.16 21.04
C ILE A 551 -14.26 15.53 21.54
N ALA A 552 -14.85 15.63 22.73
CA ALA A 552 -15.24 16.92 23.31
C ALA A 552 -14.01 17.81 23.57
N ALA A 553 -12.90 17.23 24.04
CA ALA A 553 -11.65 17.95 24.21
C ALA A 553 -11.06 18.42 22.87
N ILE A 554 -11.09 17.55 21.86
CA ILE A 554 -10.65 17.87 20.49
C ILE A 554 -11.51 19.00 19.87
N GLU A 555 -12.84 18.95 20.01
CA GLU A 555 -13.75 20.02 19.57
C GLU A 555 -13.42 21.35 20.24
N LYS A 556 -13.16 21.35 21.55
CA LYS A 556 -12.80 22.57 22.28
C LYS A 556 -11.48 23.16 21.78
N LEU A 557 -10.49 22.34 21.48
CA LEU A 557 -9.21 22.80 20.91
C LEU A 557 -9.37 23.29 19.47
N ALA A 558 -10.22 22.63 18.68
CA ALA A 558 -10.49 23.02 17.30
C ALA A 558 -11.22 24.37 17.20
N GLN A 559 -12.18 24.61 18.11
CA GLN A 559 -12.84 25.93 18.25
C GLN A 559 -11.84 27.06 18.55
N ARG A 560 -10.67 26.74 19.11
CA ARG A 560 -9.59 27.68 19.40
C ARG A 560 -8.52 27.75 18.31
N GLY A 561 -8.77 27.12 17.16
CA GLY A 561 -7.91 27.19 15.99
C GLY A 561 -6.99 25.99 15.78
N MET A 562 -7.11 24.91 16.57
CA MET A 562 -6.43 23.65 16.24
C MET A 562 -7.04 23.04 14.98
N TYR A 563 -6.22 22.69 14.01
CA TYR A 563 -6.66 21.88 12.89
C TYR A 563 -6.57 20.40 13.25
N PHE A 564 -7.69 19.69 13.20
CA PHE A 564 -7.77 18.25 13.52
C PHE A 564 -8.22 17.43 12.32
N TRP A 565 -7.62 16.27 12.13
CA TRP A 565 -8.07 15.29 11.14
C TRP A 565 -8.12 13.87 11.69
N ASP A 566 -9.10 13.09 11.22
CA ASP A 566 -9.18 11.65 11.48
C ASP A 566 -8.26 10.90 10.50
N TYR A 567 -7.44 10.00 11.05
CA TYR A 567 -6.49 9.18 10.29
C TYR A 567 -7.17 8.06 9.47
N GLY A 568 -8.50 7.92 9.55
CA GLY A 568 -9.27 6.85 8.93
C GLY A 568 -9.31 5.59 9.80
N ASN A 569 -9.14 5.76 11.12
CA ASN A 569 -9.13 4.67 12.11
C ASN A 569 -10.52 4.39 12.71
N ALA A 570 -11.57 4.97 12.14
CA ALA A 570 -12.96 4.95 12.61
C ALA A 570 -13.23 5.70 13.93
N PHE A 571 -12.30 6.54 14.40
CA PHE A 571 -12.47 7.30 15.64
C PHE A 571 -13.72 8.20 15.60
N LEU A 572 -13.88 9.04 14.58
CA LEU A 572 -15.05 9.92 14.48
C LEU A 572 -16.36 9.13 14.35
N VAL A 573 -16.34 8.00 13.65
CA VAL A 573 -17.50 7.11 13.51
C VAL A 573 -17.93 6.56 14.86
N GLU A 574 -16.98 6.06 15.65
CA GLU A 574 -17.28 5.50 16.99
C GLU A 574 -17.68 6.58 17.99
N CYS A 575 -17.10 7.78 17.94
CA CYS A 575 -17.55 8.92 18.71
C CYS A 575 -19.01 9.28 18.38
N HIS A 576 -19.37 9.31 17.10
CA HIS A 576 -20.75 9.56 16.67
C HIS A 576 -21.70 8.47 17.16
N ARG A 577 -21.33 7.19 17.02
CA ARG A 577 -22.09 6.04 17.56
C ARG A 577 -22.24 6.08 19.08
N ALA A 578 -21.25 6.62 19.79
CA ALA A 578 -21.31 6.86 21.23
C ALA A 578 -22.22 8.05 21.61
N GLY A 579 -22.66 8.86 20.63
CA GLY A 579 -23.61 9.96 20.82
C GLY A 579 -23.03 11.37 20.59
N ALA A 580 -21.81 11.50 20.05
CA ALA A 580 -21.21 12.80 19.75
C ALA A 580 -21.92 13.52 18.58
N LYS A 581 -22.15 14.82 18.71
CA LYS A 581 -22.78 15.68 17.69
C LYS A 581 -21.75 16.33 16.76
N ILE A 582 -21.07 15.48 16.00
CA ILE A 582 -19.90 15.83 15.19
C ILE A 582 -20.13 15.73 13.68
N LEU A 583 -21.38 15.61 13.23
CA LEU A 583 -21.72 15.68 11.80
C LEU A 583 -21.64 17.14 11.29
N ALA A 584 -21.19 17.32 10.06
CA ALA A 584 -21.16 18.61 9.37
C ALA A 584 -22.58 19.16 9.19
N GLU A 585 -22.75 20.49 9.20
CA GLU A 585 -24.08 21.13 9.11
C GLU A 585 -24.87 20.76 7.84
N ASN A 586 -24.16 20.40 6.77
CA ASN A 586 -24.73 19.97 5.48
C ASN A 586 -24.51 18.47 5.20
N ALA A 587 -24.28 17.66 6.23
CA ALA A 587 -24.06 16.23 6.10
C ALA A 587 -25.26 15.57 5.38
N LYS A 588 -24.99 14.93 4.24
CA LYS A 588 -25.99 14.15 3.48
C LYS A 588 -26.04 12.69 3.94
N ASP A 589 -25.14 12.29 4.83
CA ASP A 589 -24.99 10.95 5.39
C ASP A 589 -24.41 11.00 6.82
N ASP A 590 -24.48 9.87 7.53
CA ASP A 590 -23.96 9.72 8.90
C ASP A 590 -22.42 9.61 8.97
N LYS A 591 -21.71 10.07 7.93
CA LYS A 591 -20.25 9.96 7.78
C LYS A 591 -19.57 11.27 7.41
N SER A 592 -20.34 12.30 7.11
CA SER A 592 -19.84 13.64 6.83
C SER A 592 -19.64 14.36 8.16
N PHE A 593 -18.42 14.30 8.72
CA PHE A 593 -18.09 14.91 10.01
C PHE A 593 -17.64 16.37 9.87
N LYS A 594 -17.75 17.14 10.96
CA LYS A 594 -17.23 18.52 11.07
C LYS A 594 -15.72 18.60 10.90
N PHE A 595 -15.03 17.51 11.23
CA PHE A 595 -13.60 17.37 11.04
C PHE A 595 -13.34 16.69 9.69
N PRO A 596 -12.40 17.21 8.90
CA PRO A 596 -12.05 16.57 7.67
C PRO A 596 -11.36 15.24 7.93
N SER A 597 -11.60 14.28 7.03
CA SER A 597 -10.76 13.11 6.98
C SER A 597 -9.39 13.49 6.42
N TYR A 598 -8.32 12.84 6.90
CA TYR A 598 -6.98 12.97 6.30
C TYR A 598 -7.01 12.85 4.76
N MET A 599 -7.94 12.02 4.27
CA MET A 599 -8.16 11.72 2.86
C MET A 599 -8.72 12.89 2.04
N GLN A 600 -9.53 13.76 2.63
CA GLN A 600 -10.26 14.80 1.87
C GLN A 600 -9.51 16.13 1.79
N ASP A 601 -8.85 16.57 2.88
CA ASP A 601 -8.38 17.97 2.97
C ASP A 601 -6.86 18.13 3.05
N ILE A 602 -6.10 17.12 3.52
CA ILE A 602 -4.62 17.19 3.55
C ILE A 602 -3.99 16.58 2.29
N MET A 603 -4.63 15.54 1.75
CA MET A 603 -4.10 14.75 0.64
C MET A 603 -4.75 15.04 -0.71
N GLY A 604 -5.99 15.57 -0.71
CA GLY A 604 -6.64 16.14 -1.89
C GLY A 604 -6.07 17.52 -2.19
#